data_AF-A0A7W1SPB5-F1
#
_entry.id   AF-A0A7W1SPB5-F1
#
_cell.length_a   1.000
_cell.length_b   1.000
_cell.length_c   1.000
_cell.angle_alpha   90.00
_cell.angle_beta   90.00
_cell.angle_gamma   90.00
#
_symmetry.space_group_name_H-M   'P 1'
#
loop_
_entity.id
_entity.type
_entity.pdbx_description
1 polymer ?
#
loop_
_entity_poly.entity_id
_entity_poly.type
_entity_poly.pdbx_seq_one_letter_code
_entity_poly.pdbx_strand_id
1 'polypeptide(L)'
;MAKVVGLGGVFFKSENPQKLREWYKFHLGLDSEEWGAVFKWDLPKGKDYYNVWSPFPTTTEYLKPSEKPFMINFIVDDCFALIEQLKSSGQNVVGEPEESEFGRFGWVII
;
A
#
# COMPACT_ATOMS: atom_id res chain seq x y z
N MET A 1 -10.87 9.56 -17.11
CA MET A 1 -10.35 9.94 -15.79
C MET A 1 -9.98 8.66 -15.09
N ALA A 2 -8.70 8.48 -14.77
CA ALA A 2 -8.26 7.31 -14.02
C ALA A 2 -8.77 7.42 -12.58
N LYS A 3 -9.06 6.28 -11.94
CA LYS A 3 -9.72 6.26 -10.63
C LYS A 3 -9.40 5.01 -9.83
N VAL A 4 -9.67 5.12 -8.53
CA VAL A 4 -9.63 4.00 -7.60
C VAL A 4 -10.68 2.97 -7.97
N VAL A 5 -10.27 1.70 -8.00
CA VAL A 5 -11.14 0.53 -8.22
C VAL A 5 -11.07 -0.47 -7.07
N GLY A 6 -10.17 -0.27 -6.10
CA GLY A 6 -10.08 -1.13 -4.93
C GLY A 6 -9.06 -0.64 -3.90
N LEU A 7 -9.02 -1.33 -2.77
CA LEU A 7 -7.97 -1.17 -1.75
C LEU A 7 -6.82 -2.14 -2.09
N GLY A 8 -5.60 -1.62 -2.12
CA GLY A 8 -4.38 -2.41 -2.32
C GLY A 8 -3.67 -2.75 -1.00
N GLY A 9 -3.96 -2.02 0.09
CA GLY A 9 -3.47 -2.35 1.42
C GLY A 9 -3.23 -1.17 2.34
N VAL A 10 -2.70 -1.49 3.51
CA VAL A 10 -2.27 -0.54 4.53
C VAL A 10 -0.85 -0.86 4.98
N PHE A 11 -0.03 0.17 4.98
CA PHE A 11 1.36 0.16 5.40
C PHE A 11 1.47 1.12 6.59
N PHE A 12 1.94 0.69 7.75
CA PHE A 12 1.84 1.51 8.95
C PHE A 12 2.95 1.26 9.97
N LYS A 13 3.26 2.27 10.77
CA LYS A 13 4.27 2.20 11.83
C LYS A 13 3.70 1.52 13.08
N SER A 14 4.54 0.73 13.73
CA SER A 14 4.29 0.04 14.99
C SER A 14 5.54 0.13 15.86
N GLU A 15 5.35 0.34 17.16
CA GLU A 15 6.44 0.34 18.15
C GLU A 15 7.15 -1.02 18.21
N ASN A 16 6.40 -2.10 18.00
CA ASN A 16 6.94 -3.46 17.96
C ASN A 16 6.19 -4.30 16.91
N PRO A 17 6.63 -4.26 15.64
CA PRO A 17 5.99 -5.00 14.54
C PRO A 17 5.97 -6.51 14.77
N GLN A 18 7.05 -7.07 15.34
CA GLN A 18 7.12 -8.49 15.64
C GLN A 18 6.03 -8.91 16.64
N LYS A 19 5.97 -8.22 17.79
CA LYS A 19 4.94 -8.49 18.82
C LYS A 19 3.53 -8.30 18.26
N LEU A 20 3.34 -7.31 17.38
CA LEU A 20 2.05 -7.09 16.73
C LEU A 20 1.68 -8.28 15.82
N ARG A 21 2.59 -8.75 14.95
CA ARG A 21 2.36 -9.91 14.10
C ARG A 21 2.08 -11.17 14.92
N GLU A 22 2.84 -11.42 15.98
CA GLU A 22 2.63 -12.55 16.89
C GLU A 22 1.25 -12.50 17.55
N TRP A 23 0.82 -11.32 17.99
CA TRP A 23 -0.51 -11.11 18.57
C TRP A 23 -1.62 -11.41 17.54
N TYR A 24 -1.50 -10.87 16.32
CA TYR A 24 -2.47 -11.09 15.25
C TYR A 24 -2.53 -12.57 14.83
N LYS A 25 -1.39 -13.25 14.77
CA LYS A 25 -1.34 -14.69 14.52
C LYS A 25 -2.03 -15.48 15.62
N PHE A 26 -1.66 -15.23 16.88
CA PHE A 26 -2.16 -16.02 18.01
C PHE A 26 -3.66 -15.81 18.25
N HIS A 27 -4.14 -14.56 18.17
CA HIS A 27 -5.52 -14.22 18.53
C HIS A 27 -6.48 -14.23 17.34
N LEU A 28 -6.01 -13.89 16.14
CA LEU A 28 -6.85 -13.74 14.95
C LEU A 28 -6.52 -14.73 13.84
N GLY A 29 -5.50 -15.58 14.02
CA GLY A 29 -5.09 -16.55 13.01
C GLY A 29 -4.48 -15.91 11.76
N LEU A 30 -4.03 -14.65 11.85
CA LEU A 30 -3.41 -13.97 10.71
C LEU A 30 -1.96 -14.43 10.55
N ASP A 31 -1.73 -15.35 9.61
CA ASP A 31 -0.38 -15.67 9.17
C ASP A 31 0.21 -14.50 8.38
N SER A 32 1.45 -14.16 8.70
CA SER A 32 2.20 -13.07 8.09
C SER A 32 3.69 -13.42 8.04
N GLU A 33 4.36 -12.87 7.04
CA GLU A 33 5.81 -12.82 6.96
C GLU A 33 6.36 -11.61 7.71
N GLU A 34 7.68 -11.46 7.74
CA GLU A 34 8.33 -10.32 8.41
C GLU A 34 7.87 -8.97 7.86
N TRP A 35 7.61 -8.91 6.56
CA TRP A 35 7.13 -7.72 5.88
C TRP A 35 5.61 -7.52 5.97
N GLY A 36 4.83 -8.52 6.37
CA GLY A 36 3.38 -8.39 6.50
C GLY A 36 2.57 -9.60 5.99
N ALA A 37 1.29 -9.36 5.73
CA ALA A 37 0.34 -10.35 5.23
C ALA A 37 -0.27 -9.92 3.89
N VAL A 38 -0.65 -10.91 3.08
CA VAL A 38 -1.36 -10.72 1.82
C VAL A 38 -2.71 -11.40 1.89
N PHE A 39 -3.75 -10.66 1.55
CA PHE A 39 -5.09 -11.18 1.34
C PHE A 39 -5.37 -11.20 -0.16
N LYS A 40 -5.32 -12.39 -0.76
CA LYS A 40 -5.71 -12.59 -2.16
C LYS A 40 -7.23 -12.64 -2.28
N TRP A 41 -7.76 -11.97 -3.29
CA TRP A 41 -9.18 -12.02 -3.63
C TRP A 41 -9.39 -11.79 -5.12
N ASP A 42 -10.46 -12.39 -5.64
CA ASP A 42 -10.79 -12.32 -7.06
C ASP A 42 -11.88 -11.27 -7.29
N LEU A 43 -11.71 -10.40 -8.29
CA LEU A 43 -12.85 -9.69 -8.86
C LEU A 43 -13.49 -10.53 -9.97
N PRO A 44 -14.77 -10.30 -10.30
CA PRO A 44 -15.49 -11.03 -11.36
C PRO A 44 -14.86 -10.97 -12.77
N LYS A 45 -13.76 -10.24 -12.97
CA LYS A 45 -13.07 -10.03 -14.25
C LYS A 45 -11.72 -10.76 -14.37
N GLY A 46 -11.44 -11.75 -13.52
CA GLY A 46 -10.34 -12.69 -13.75
C GLY A 46 -8.93 -12.12 -13.55
N LYS A 47 -8.78 -11.08 -12.71
CA LYS A 47 -7.48 -10.61 -12.23
C LYS A 47 -7.39 -10.91 -10.73
N ASP A 48 -6.24 -11.43 -10.33
CA ASP A 48 -5.88 -11.56 -8.92
C ASP A 48 -5.66 -10.17 -8.33
N TYR A 49 -6.33 -9.87 -7.22
CA TYR A 49 -6.08 -8.67 -6.44
C TYR A 49 -5.60 -9.02 -5.03
N TYR A 50 -4.81 -8.12 -4.47
CA TYR A 50 -4.16 -8.32 -3.20
C TYR A 50 -4.41 -7.12 -2.31
N ASN A 51 -4.82 -7.37 -1.05
CA ASN A 51 -4.68 -6.38 0.01
C ASN A 51 -3.44 -6.73 0.82
N VAL A 52 -2.60 -5.73 1.07
CA VAL A 52 -1.42 -5.87 1.92
C VAL A 52 -1.72 -5.31 3.31
N TRP A 53 -1.28 -6.01 4.35
CA TRP A 53 -1.22 -5.50 5.71
C TRP A 53 0.24 -5.55 6.16
N SER A 54 0.86 -4.38 6.36
CA SER A 54 2.32 -4.29 6.54
C SER A 54 2.69 -3.37 7.72
N PRO A 55 3.00 -3.93 8.90
CA PRO A 55 3.53 -3.18 10.03
C PRO A 55 5.05 -2.98 9.90
N PHE A 56 5.51 -1.74 10.05
CA PHE A 56 6.91 -1.34 10.04
C PHE A 56 7.36 -0.80 11.40
N PRO A 57 8.67 -0.86 11.74
CA PRO A 57 9.21 -0.15 12.89
C PRO A 57 8.93 1.35 12.79
N THR A 58 8.79 2.05 13.93
CA THR A 58 8.59 3.51 13.96
C THR A 58 9.71 4.29 13.28
N THR A 59 10.91 3.71 13.24
CA THR A 59 12.12 4.23 12.59
C THR A 59 12.18 4.01 11.07
N THR A 60 11.19 3.33 10.47
CA THR A 60 11.20 3.08 9.02
C THR A 60 11.26 4.39 8.22
N GLU A 61 12.04 4.34 7.15
CA GLU A 61 12.10 5.41 6.15
C GLU A 61 11.17 5.15 4.97
N TYR A 62 10.52 3.98 4.93
CA TYR A 62 9.66 3.57 3.82
C TYR A 62 8.49 4.53 3.54
N LEU A 63 8.01 5.24 4.58
CA LEU A 63 6.92 6.21 4.45
C LEU A 63 7.39 7.62 4.12
N LYS A 64 8.71 7.87 4.05
CA LYS A 64 9.23 9.20 3.72
C LYS A 64 8.82 9.59 2.29
N PRO A 65 8.59 10.88 2.04
CA PRO A 65 8.77 12.01 2.96
C PRO A 65 7.55 12.31 3.87
N SER A 66 6.55 11.42 3.95
CA SER A 66 5.41 11.62 4.83
C SER A 66 5.77 11.48 6.31
N GLU A 67 5.21 12.34 7.15
CA GLU A 67 5.26 12.24 8.61
C GLU A 67 4.11 11.40 9.20
N LYS A 68 3.14 11.02 8.36
CA LYS A 68 2.01 10.21 8.81
C LYS A 68 2.49 8.80 9.21
N PRO A 69 1.89 8.19 10.24
CA PRO A 69 2.29 6.85 10.68
C PRO A 69 1.76 5.75 9.77
N PHE A 70 1.14 6.07 8.63
CA PHE A 70 0.61 5.10 7.68
C PHE A 70 0.57 5.63 6.24
N MET A 71 0.45 4.70 5.31
CA MET A 71 0.16 4.88 3.89
C MET A 71 -0.96 3.91 3.49
N ILE A 72 -1.93 4.42 2.74
CA ILE A 72 -3.01 3.61 2.16
C ILE A 72 -2.67 3.40 0.70
N ASN A 73 -2.61 2.13 0.28
CA ASN A 73 -2.40 1.76 -1.10
C ASN A 73 -3.74 1.50 -1.77
N PHE A 74 -3.97 2.09 -2.94
CA PHE A 74 -5.18 1.91 -3.74
C PHE A 74 -4.87 1.18 -5.03
N ILE A 75 -5.77 0.30 -5.44
CA ILE A 75 -5.76 -0.28 -6.78
C ILE A 75 -6.49 0.70 -7.69
N VAL A 76 -5.90 1.00 -8.84
CA VAL A 76 -6.42 1.95 -9.81
C VAL A 76 -6.50 1.30 -11.19
N ASP A 77 -7.41 1.79 -12.03
CA ASP A 77 -7.56 1.26 -13.39
C ASP A 77 -6.39 1.61 -14.32
N ASP A 78 -5.76 2.77 -14.10
CA ASP A 78 -4.54 3.20 -14.78
C ASP A 78 -3.66 4.06 -13.85
N CYS A 79 -2.54 3.50 -13.39
CA CYS A 79 -1.64 4.16 -12.44
C CYS A 79 -0.95 5.39 -13.04
N PHE A 80 -0.41 5.29 -14.26
CA PHE A 80 0.32 6.40 -14.87
C PHE A 80 -0.62 7.54 -15.24
N ALA A 81 -1.80 7.22 -15.79
CA ALA A 81 -2.80 8.23 -16.09
C ALA A 81 -3.32 8.93 -14.81
N LEU A 82 -3.45 8.22 -13.69
CA LEU A 82 -3.85 8.84 -12.42
C LEU A 82 -2.77 9.77 -11.88
N ILE A 83 -1.50 9.37 -11.95
CA ILE A 83 -0.40 10.23 -11.50
C ILE A 83 -0.31 11.50 -12.36
N GLU A 84 -0.40 11.40 -13.69
CA GLU A 84 -0.44 12.56 -14.58
C GLU A 84 -1.62 13.48 -14.30
N GLN A 85 -2.80 12.92 -14.03
CA GLN A 85 -3.97 13.68 -13.62
C GLN A 85 -3.73 14.44 -12.30
N LEU A 86 -3.11 13.79 -11.31
CA LEU A 86 -2.78 14.42 -10.01
C LEU A 86 -1.74 15.53 -10.19
N LYS A 87 -0.65 15.27 -10.93
CA LYS A 87 0.37 16.28 -11.29
C LYS A 87 -0.27 17.50 -11.96
N SER A 88 -1.12 17.27 -12.96
CA SER A 88 -1.82 18.32 -13.71
C SER A 88 -2.79 19.15 -12.86
N SER A 89 -3.30 18.58 -11.77
CA SER A 89 -4.17 19.26 -10.81
C SER A 89 -3.42 19.94 -9.64
N GLY A 90 -2.09 19.98 -9.70
CA GLY A 90 -1.25 20.63 -8.68
C GLY A 90 -1.12 19.85 -7.36
N GLN A 91 -1.43 18.55 -7.36
CA GLN A 91 -1.24 17.71 -6.18
C GLN A 91 0.23 17.33 -6.01
N ASN A 92 0.62 17.08 -4.75
CA ASN A 92 1.99 16.75 -4.40
C ASN A 92 2.31 15.27 -4.69
N VAL A 93 2.69 14.99 -5.93
CA VAL A 93 3.20 13.68 -6.35
C VAL A 93 4.66 13.55 -5.94
N VAL A 94 5.00 12.40 -5.34
CA VAL A 94 6.34 12.11 -4.83
C VAL A 94 7.08 11.19 -5.81
N GLY A 95 8.25 11.64 -6.26
CA GLY A 95 9.10 10.88 -7.17
C GLY A 95 8.45 10.61 -8.53
N GLU A 96 9.01 9.66 -9.26
CA GLU A 96 8.42 9.15 -10.49
C GLU A 96 7.72 7.81 -10.24
N PRO A 97 6.64 7.51 -10.98
CA PRO A 97 6.00 6.20 -10.91
C PRO A 97 7.00 5.07 -11.17
N GLU A 98 6.87 4.00 -10.41
CA GLU A 98 7.68 2.79 -10.57
C GLU A 98 6.91 1.72 -11.34
N GLU A 99 7.63 0.89 -12.09
CA GLU A 99 7.12 -0.31 -12.75
C GLU A 99 8.03 -1.49 -12.40
N SER A 100 7.41 -2.56 -11.93
CA SER A 100 8.09 -3.79 -11.50
C SER A 100 7.25 -5.02 -11.84
N GLU A 101 7.77 -6.21 -11.54
CA GLU A 101 7.01 -7.46 -11.61
C GLU A 101 5.77 -7.47 -10.69
N PHE A 102 5.74 -6.62 -9.66
CA PHE A 102 4.63 -6.48 -8.72
C PHE A 102 3.56 -5.49 -9.19
N GLY A 103 3.80 -4.78 -10.30
CA GLY A 103 2.87 -3.81 -10.88
C GLY A 103 3.45 -2.41 -11.02
N ARG A 104 2.55 -1.45 -11.19
CA ARG A 104 2.87 -0.03 -11.34
C ARG A 104 2.44 0.72 -10.09
N PHE A 105 3.32 1.57 -9.60
CA PHE A 105 3.11 2.29 -8.34
C PHE A 105 3.41 3.77 -8.52
N GLY A 106 2.72 4.60 -7.75
CA GLY A 106 2.96 6.02 -7.67
C GLY A 106 2.45 6.55 -6.34
N TRP A 107 3.08 7.63 -5.86
CA TRP A 107 2.84 8.15 -4.52
C TRP A 107 2.39 9.59 -4.55
N VAL A 108 1.45 9.92 -3.68
CA VAL A 108 0.93 11.26 -3.48
C VAL A 108 0.88 11.53 -1.98
N ILE A 109 1.26 12.74 -1.57
CA ILE A 109 1.13 13.21 -0.18
C ILE A 109 0.09 14.33 -0.14
N ILE A 110 -0.69 14.35 0.93
CA ILE A 110 -1.71 15.36 1.23
C ILE A 110 -1.34 16.07 2.52
#